data_AF-C4V9S8-F1
#
_entry.id   AF-C4V9S8-F1
#
_cell.length_a   1.000
_cell.length_b   1.000
_cell.length_c   1.000
_cell.angle_alpha   90.00
_cell.angle_beta   90.00
_cell.angle_gamma   90.00
#
_symmetry.space_group_name_H-M   'P 1'
#
loop_
_entity.id
_entity.type
_entity.pdbx_description
1 polymer ?
#
loop_
_entity_poly.entity_id
_entity_poly.type
_entity_poly.pdbx_seq_one_letter_code
_entity_poly.pdbx_strand_id
1 'polypeptide(L)'
;MDDIHKAALDNNLHFFEDHHLPKKIVNLAGGIYLSNPIQFALYNENYKIILFLLLNDANTNHLNLKKYDIFSIIYKYDYVLAYILFESHSVKSVKKKKGKRILLLFYRKQLYNDILCNKHILIIYTSLFYRENIRSPYFLYLNIIYSLELYCSNLFYIYVLYWITFLYLMFYKNDRVIRQNCRELIVDLILSDKYNLDTFCYICKNIKDNHCTICDRCIKYRHHHCIFLNNCVSVKNLVIFYLYIILYLIILTYNFFKRHDIIEKGECGLIALIILLNI
;
A
#
# COMPACT_ATOMS: atom_id res chain seq x y z
N MET A 1 -36.04 16.42 19.11
CA MET A 1 -34.91 15.51 18.84
C MET A 1 -34.42 15.08 20.19
N ASP A 2 -34.42 13.78 20.48
CA ASP A 2 -34.14 13.30 21.83
C ASP A 2 -32.66 13.54 22.17
N ASP A 3 -32.35 13.65 23.47
CA ASP A 3 -31.02 14.04 23.96
C ASP A 3 -29.92 13.13 23.41
N ILE A 4 -30.20 11.83 23.24
CA ILE A 4 -29.25 10.87 22.67
C ILE A 4 -28.94 11.11 21.19
N HIS A 5 -29.91 11.48 20.36
CA HIS A 5 -29.64 11.74 18.93
C HIS A 5 -28.81 12.99 18.76
N LYS A 6 -29.09 14.01 19.58
CA LYS A 6 -28.30 15.24 19.60
C LYS A 6 -26.88 14.97 20.10
N ALA A 7 -26.74 14.25 21.21
CA ALA A 7 -25.43 13.84 21.71
C ALA A 7 -24.64 13.02 20.68
N ALA A 8 -25.31 12.11 19.95
CA ALA A 8 -24.70 11.32 18.89
C ALA A 8 -24.23 12.16 17.71
N LEU A 9 -25.01 13.18 17.32
CA LEU A 9 -24.69 14.09 16.22
C LEU A 9 -23.56 15.07 16.59
N ASP A 10 -23.54 15.56 17.84
CA ASP A 10 -22.64 16.61 18.33
C ASP A 10 -21.29 16.08 18.86
N ASN A 11 -21.04 14.77 18.73
CA ASN A 11 -19.86 14.09 19.29
C ASN A 11 -19.70 14.26 20.82
N ASN A 12 -20.81 14.36 21.56
CA ASN A 12 -20.78 14.55 23.01
C ASN A 12 -20.50 13.23 23.74
N LEU A 13 -19.22 12.94 23.98
CA LEU A 13 -18.77 11.71 24.65
C LEU A 13 -19.22 11.62 26.11
N HIS A 14 -19.26 12.74 26.83
CA HIS A 14 -19.65 12.79 28.24
C HIS A 14 -21.06 12.23 28.47
N PHE A 15 -21.98 12.42 27.51
CA PHE A 15 -23.31 11.84 27.57
C PHE A 15 -23.28 10.30 27.57
N PHE A 16 -22.34 9.70 26.84
CA PHE A 16 -22.22 8.25 26.67
C PHE A 16 -21.33 7.58 27.73
N GLU A 17 -20.31 8.26 28.24
CA GLU A 17 -19.37 7.69 29.23
C GLU A 17 -19.98 7.52 30.62
N ASP A 18 -20.86 8.45 31.03
CA ASP A 18 -21.40 8.47 32.40
C ASP A 18 -22.60 7.54 32.63
N HIS A 19 -23.15 6.94 31.57
CA HIS A 19 -24.43 6.22 31.64
C HIS A 19 -24.33 4.83 31.01
N HIS A 20 -24.61 3.79 31.79
CA HIS A 20 -24.99 2.48 31.22
C HIS A 20 -26.35 2.62 30.53
N LEU A 21 -26.33 2.96 29.24
CA LEU A 21 -27.56 3.19 28.48
C LEU A 21 -28.30 1.87 28.23
N PRO A 22 -29.59 1.77 28.59
CA PRO A 22 -30.37 0.58 28.29
C PRO A 22 -30.54 0.41 26.77
N LYS A 23 -30.57 -0.85 26.30
CA LYS A 23 -30.69 -1.21 24.87
C LYS A 23 -31.84 -0.51 24.14
N LYS A 24 -32.93 -0.18 24.85
CA LYS A 24 -34.08 0.56 24.31
C LYS A 24 -33.70 1.97 23.86
N ILE A 25 -32.83 2.64 24.63
CA ILE A 25 -32.39 4.02 24.35
C ILE A 25 -31.33 4.03 23.25
N VAL A 26 -30.38 3.09 23.29
CA VAL A 26 -29.34 2.91 22.24
C VAL A 26 -29.94 2.72 20.85
N ASN A 27 -31.14 2.15 20.77
CA ASN A 27 -31.85 1.85 19.53
C ASN A 27 -33.06 2.75 19.26
N LEU A 28 -33.21 3.85 20.01
CA LEU A 28 -34.33 4.76 19.88
C LEU A 28 -34.33 5.39 18.49
N ALA A 29 -35.38 5.16 17.70
CA ALA A 29 -35.53 5.80 16.40
C ALA A 29 -36.10 7.22 16.58
N GLY A 30 -35.44 8.22 16.01
CA GLY A 30 -35.85 9.62 16.19
C GLY A 30 -35.48 10.55 15.04
N GLY A 31 -35.87 11.81 15.19
CA GLY A 31 -35.75 12.85 14.17
C GLY A 31 -36.67 12.64 12.96
N ILE A 32 -36.50 13.49 11.95
CA ILE A 32 -37.39 13.56 10.76
C ILE A 32 -37.40 12.24 9.97
N TYR A 33 -36.29 11.49 10.00
CA TYR A 33 -36.15 10.23 9.26
C TYR A 33 -36.32 8.98 10.12
N LEU A 34 -36.63 9.10 11.42
CA LEU A 34 -36.63 7.97 12.37
C LEU A 34 -35.33 7.16 12.29
N SER A 35 -34.21 7.86 12.27
CA SER A 35 -32.88 7.24 12.31
C SER A 35 -32.51 6.88 13.74
N ASN A 36 -31.73 5.81 13.92
CA ASN A 36 -31.21 5.43 15.23
C ASN A 36 -29.92 6.22 15.57
N PRO A 37 -29.46 6.25 16.83
CA PRO A 37 -28.32 7.05 17.24
C PRO A 37 -27.04 6.74 16.47
N ILE A 38 -26.82 5.49 16.06
CA ILE A 38 -25.63 5.11 15.28
C ILE A 38 -25.64 5.70 13.87
N GLN A 39 -26.82 5.84 13.24
CA GLN A 39 -26.96 6.57 11.98
C GLN A 39 -26.73 8.07 12.16
N PHE A 40 -27.17 8.66 13.28
CA PHE A 40 -26.89 10.06 13.61
C PHE A 40 -25.39 10.33 13.78
N ALA A 41 -24.69 9.48 14.54
CA ALA A 41 -23.25 9.56 14.69
C ALA A 41 -22.51 9.38 13.35
N LEU A 42 -23.04 8.55 12.45
CA LEU A 42 -22.47 8.33 11.13
C LEU A 42 -22.57 9.56 10.21
N TYR A 43 -23.62 10.38 10.32
CA TYR A 43 -23.77 11.56 9.46
C TYR A 43 -22.67 12.61 9.66
N ASN A 44 -22.07 12.66 10.85
CA ASN A 44 -20.98 13.58 11.19
C ASN A 44 -19.64 12.85 11.44
N GLU A 45 -19.51 11.57 11.05
CA GLU A 45 -18.28 10.79 11.22
C GLU A 45 -17.77 10.73 12.69
N ASN A 46 -18.69 10.69 13.66
CA ASN A 46 -18.36 10.62 15.08
C ASN A 46 -17.95 9.20 15.49
N TYR A 47 -16.75 8.77 15.07
CA TYR A 47 -16.27 7.39 15.19
C TYR A 47 -16.22 6.86 16.62
N LYS A 48 -15.90 7.70 17.61
CA LYS A 48 -15.91 7.30 19.03
C LYS A 48 -17.31 6.94 19.51
N ILE A 49 -18.32 7.73 19.15
CA ILE A 49 -19.72 7.42 19.47
C ILE A 49 -20.20 6.19 18.70
N ILE A 50 -19.85 6.07 17.42
CA ILE A 50 -20.18 4.86 16.63
C ILE A 50 -19.61 3.62 17.33
N LEU A 51 -18.36 3.69 17.79
CA LEU A 51 -17.72 2.62 18.52
C LEU A 51 -18.44 2.32 19.84
N PHE A 52 -18.74 3.34 20.65
CA PHE A 52 -19.50 3.17 21.88
C PHE A 52 -20.85 2.48 21.64
N LEU A 53 -21.60 2.92 20.63
CA LEU A 53 -22.90 2.35 20.28
C LEU A 53 -22.78 0.90 19.78
N LEU A 54 -21.73 0.57 19.01
CA LEU A 54 -21.45 -0.80 18.58
C LEU A 54 -21.13 -1.72 19.76
N LEU A 55 -20.38 -1.24 20.76
CA LEU A 55 -20.07 -2.00 21.97
C LEU A 55 -21.31 -2.22 22.86
N ASN A 56 -22.34 -1.37 22.72
CA ASN A 56 -23.61 -1.45 23.46
C ASN A 56 -24.75 -2.08 22.64
N ASP A 57 -24.45 -2.97 21.69
CA ASP A 57 -25.42 -3.71 20.87
C ASP A 57 -26.41 -2.82 20.09
N ALA A 58 -25.94 -1.69 19.54
CA ALA A 58 -26.75 -0.92 18.62
C ALA A 58 -27.17 -1.73 17.37
N ASN A 59 -28.42 -1.60 16.98
CA ASN A 59 -29.04 -2.29 15.86
C ASN A 59 -28.50 -1.72 14.54
N THR A 60 -27.62 -2.46 13.88
CA THR A 60 -27.01 -2.06 12.61
C THR A 60 -27.89 -2.29 11.40
N ASN A 61 -28.98 -3.06 11.55
CA ASN A 61 -29.89 -3.44 10.46
C ASN A 61 -31.11 -2.50 10.38
N HIS A 62 -31.16 -1.47 11.22
CA HIS A 62 -32.24 -0.49 11.22
C HIS A 62 -32.32 0.25 9.88
N LEU A 63 -33.54 0.38 9.36
CA LEU A 63 -33.85 1.18 8.18
C LEU A 63 -34.58 2.43 8.62
N ASN A 64 -34.11 3.58 8.14
CA ASN A 64 -34.82 4.84 8.37
C ASN A 64 -36.04 4.97 7.44
N LEU A 65 -36.85 6.02 7.59
CA LEU A 65 -38.04 6.28 6.75
C LEU A 65 -37.74 6.34 5.25
N LYS A 66 -36.53 6.74 4.88
CA LYS A 66 -36.06 6.76 3.48
C LYS A 66 -35.53 5.40 3.00
N LYS A 67 -35.66 4.33 3.80
CA LYS A 67 -35.13 2.99 3.55
C LYS A 67 -33.60 2.94 3.39
N TYR A 68 -32.90 3.88 4.01
CA TYR A 68 -31.44 3.85 4.08
C TYR A 68 -30.99 2.99 5.27
N ASP A 69 -30.18 1.98 4.99
CA ASP A 69 -29.38 1.24 5.96
C ASP A 69 -28.05 1.99 6.25
N ILE A 70 -27.31 1.54 7.27
CA ILE A 70 -25.99 2.11 7.61
C ILE A 70 -25.06 2.12 6.38
N PHE A 71 -25.02 1.02 5.61
CA PHE A 71 -24.12 0.93 4.46
C PHE A 71 -24.52 1.85 3.30
N SER A 72 -25.81 2.14 3.10
CA SER A 72 -26.22 3.12 2.09
C SER A 72 -25.71 4.53 2.40
N ILE A 73 -25.64 4.91 3.68
CA ILE A 73 -25.07 6.18 4.12
C ILE A 73 -23.56 6.17 3.86
N ILE A 74 -22.86 5.11 4.30
CA ILE A 74 -21.43 4.92 4.06
C ILE A 74 -21.08 5.03 2.58
N TYR A 75 -21.87 4.39 1.70
CA TYR A 75 -21.63 4.39 0.26
C TYR A 75 -22.02 5.69 -0.43
N LYS A 76 -22.90 6.48 0.15
CA LYS A 76 -23.30 7.77 -0.40
C LYS A 76 -22.23 8.83 -0.18
N TYR A 77 -21.53 8.77 0.96
CA TYR A 77 -20.54 9.77 1.36
C TYR A 77 -19.09 9.24 1.36
N ASP A 78 -18.87 8.04 0.83
CA ASP A 78 -17.55 7.41 0.73
C ASP A 78 -16.79 7.30 2.08
N TYR A 79 -17.51 7.01 3.17
CA TYR A 79 -16.94 6.88 4.52
C TYR A 79 -16.12 5.59 4.69
N VAL A 80 -14.87 5.62 4.20
CA VAL A 80 -13.94 4.47 4.22
C VAL A 80 -13.73 3.94 5.64
N LEU A 81 -13.50 4.80 6.64
CA LEU A 81 -13.27 4.35 8.00
C LEU A 81 -14.51 3.65 8.58
N ALA A 82 -15.69 4.24 8.41
CA ALA A 82 -16.93 3.62 8.86
C ALA A 82 -17.07 2.22 8.26
N TYR A 83 -16.86 2.06 6.95
CA TYR A 83 -16.91 0.75 6.29
C TYR A 83 -16.00 -0.29 6.98
N ILE A 84 -14.75 0.07 7.25
CA ILE A 84 -13.77 -0.84 7.86
C ILE A 84 -14.13 -1.13 9.32
N LEU A 85 -14.56 -0.12 10.08
CA LEU A 85 -14.99 -0.26 11.47
C LEU A 85 -16.16 -1.25 11.58
N PHE A 86 -17.21 -1.08 10.78
CA PHE A 86 -18.35 -1.99 10.75
C PHE A 86 -17.94 -3.40 10.30
N GLU A 87 -17.10 -3.54 9.27
CA GLU A 87 -16.61 -4.84 8.81
C GLU A 87 -15.77 -5.55 9.88
N SER A 88 -14.97 -4.81 10.65
CA SER A 88 -14.14 -5.35 11.76
C SER A 88 -14.98 -5.84 12.95
N HIS A 89 -16.19 -5.31 13.11
CA HIS A 89 -17.19 -5.76 14.10
C HIS A 89 -18.15 -6.81 13.53
N SER A 90 -17.75 -7.51 12.45
CA SER A 90 -18.53 -8.57 11.79
C SER A 90 -19.86 -8.12 11.17
N VAL A 91 -20.08 -6.81 11.00
CA VAL A 91 -21.28 -6.26 10.36
C VAL A 91 -21.09 -6.37 8.85
N LYS A 92 -21.86 -7.25 8.20
CA LYS A 92 -21.69 -7.56 6.77
C LYS A 92 -22.58 -6.66 5.91
N SER A 93 -21.96 -5.96 4.96
CA SER A 93 -22.69 -5.26 3.90
C SER A 93 -23.29 -6.25 2.89
N VAL A 94 -24.56 -6.06 2.54
CA VAL A 94 -25.23 -6.74 1.42
C VAL A 94 -24.55 -6.42 0.07
N LYS A 95 -24.11 -5.18 -0.15
CA LYS A 95 -23.50 -4.71 -1.41
C LYS A 95 -21.96 -4.78 -1.41
N LYS A 96 -21.36 -5.95 -1.12
CA LYS A 96 -19.88 -6.12 -1.03
C LYS A 96 -19.08 -5.54 -2.21
N LYS A 97 -19.60 -5.62 -3.45
CA LYS A 97 -18.94 -5.05 -4.64
C LYS A 97 -18.75 -3.53 -4.54
N LYS A 98 -19.70 -2.80 -3.94
CA LYS A 98 -19.60 -1.35 -3.73
C LYS A 98 -18.54 -1.00 -2.69
N GLY A 99 -18.49 -1.71 -1.57
CA GLY A 99 -17.42 -1.53 -0.57
C GLY A 99 -16.02 -1.71 -1.16
N LYS A 100 -15.81 -2.77 -1.96
CA LYS A 100 -14.55 -2.96 -2.69
C LYS A 100 -14.22 -1.82 -3.64
N ARG A 101 -15.22 -1.24 -4.32
CA ARG A 101 -15.03 -0.11 -5.24
C ARG A 101 -14.57 1.15 -4.50
N ILE A 102 -15.15 1.47 -3.36
CA ILE A 102 -14.77 2.64 -2.56
C ILE A 102 -13.33 2.50 -2.06
N LEU A 103 -12.97 1.33 -1.51
CA LEU A 103 -11.60 1.03 -1.12
C LEU A 103 -10.63 1.16 -2.31
N LEU A 104 -11.04 0.74 -3.51
CA LEU A 104 -10.23 0.82 -4.72
C LEU A 104 -10.09 2.26 -5.25
N LEU A 105 -11.14 3.08 -5.17
CA LEU A 105 -11.07 4.50 -5.54
C LEU A 105 -10.16 5.27 -4.58
N PHE A 106 -10.30 5.01 -3.29
CA PHE A 106 -9.43 5.57 -2.26
C PHE A 106 -7.97 5.15 -2.50
N TYR A 107 -7.75 3.87 -2.85
CA TYR A 107 -6.43 3.38 -3.24
C TYR A 107 -5.83 4.04 -4.46
N ARG A 108 -6.62 4.28 -5.51
CA ARG A 108 -6.14 5.00 -6.68
C ARG A 108 -5.71 6.43 -6.34
N LYS A 109 -6.44 7.09 -5.43
CA LYS A 109 -6.08 8.43 -4.95
C LYS A 109 -4.75 8.42 -4.19
N GLN A 110 -4.54 7.43 -3.33
CA GLN A 110 -3.28 7.29 -2.60
C GLN A 110 -2.11 6.93 -3.53
N LEU A 111 -2.32 6.01 -4.47
CA LEU A 111 -1.36 5.66 -5.52
C LEU A 111 -0.96 6.90 -6.33
N TYR A 112 -1.92 7.75 -6.70
CA TYR A 112 -1.66 8.98 -7.45
C TYR A 112 -0.79 9.97 -6.67
N ASN A 113 -1.02 10.11 -5.36
CA ASN A 113 -0.20 10.96 -4.49
C ASN A 113 1.24 10.43 -4.32
N ASP A 114 1.40 9.11 -4.17
CA ASP A 114 2.72 8.46 -4.10
C ASP A 114 3.50 8.59 -5.42
N ILE A 115 2.77 8.61 -6.56
CA ILE A 115 3.34 8.83 -7.89
C ILE A 115 3.77 10.29 -8.08
N LEU A 116 2.95 11.26 -7.67
CA LEU A 116 3.26 12.69 -7.77
C LEU A 116 4.47 13.11 -6.93
N CYS A 117 4.72 12.46 -5.79
CA CYS A 117 5.92 12.72 -4.97
C CYS A 117 7.21 12.23 -5.63
N ASN A 118 7.15 11.31 -6.59
CA ASN A 118 8.31 10.88 -7.37
C ASN A 118 8.37 11.67 -8.68
N LYS A 119 9.13 12.79 -8.69
CA LYS A 119 9.38 13.67 -9.85
C LYS A 119 10.18 13.03 -11.00
N HIS A 120 9.87 11.81 -11.41
CA HIS A 120 10.48 11.15 -12.57
C HIS A 120 9.41 10.70 -13.57
N ILE A 121 8.64 11.67 -14.07
CA ILE A 121 7.58 11.49 -15.08
C ILE A 121 8.14 10.94 -16.41
N LEU A 122 9.44 11.09 -16.68
CA LEU A 122 10.10 10.52 -17.86
C LEU A 122 10.31 8.99 -17.76
N ILE A 123 10.44 8.44 -16.55
CA ILE A 123 10.52 6.98 -16.32
C ILE A 123 9.12 6.35 -16.43
N ILE A 124 8.05 7.13 -16.24
CA ILE A 124 6.68 6.58 -16.28
C ILE A 124 6.30 6.19 -17.71
N TYR A 125 6.69 6.96 -18.72
CA TYR A 125 6.41 6.62 -20.13
C TYR A 125 7.15 5.36 -20.59
N THR A 126 8.38 5.11 -20.10
CA THR A 126 9.05 3.83 -20.33
C THR A 126 8.45 2.72 -19.46
N SER A 127 8.05 3.00 -18.21
CA SER A 127 7.45 2.01 -17.31
C SER A 127 6.05 1.54 -17.72
N LEU A 128 5.28 2.35 -18.45
CA LEU A 128 3.98 1.95 -18.97
C LEU A 128 4.13 0.91 -20.09
N PHE A 129 5.18 1.03 -20.91
CA PHE A 129 5.56 -0.03 -21.87
C PHE A 129 6.03 -1.29 -21.13
N TYR A 130 6.72 -1.14 -20.01
CA TYR A 130 7.15 -2.26 -19.16
C TYR A 130 6.02 -2.88 -18.32
N ARG A 131 4.86 -2.21 -18.13
CA ARG A 131 3.81 -2.63 -17.19
C ARG A 131 3.18 -3.98 -17.54
N GLU A 132 3.08 -4.30 -18.82
CA GLU A 132 2.65 -5.62 -19.30
C GLU A 132 3.71 -6.72 -19.03
N ASN A 133 4.97 -6.32 -18.78
CA ASN A 133 6.15 -7.19 -18.63
C ASN A 133 6.80 -7.13 -17.23
N ILE A 134 6.20 -6.54 -16.19
CA ILE A 134 6.80 -6.37 -14.84
C ILE A 134 7.11 -7.71 -14.12
N ARG A 135 6.55 -8.83 -14.56
CA ARG A 135 6.91 -10.18 -14.08
C ARG A 135 7.93 -10.90 -14.96
N SER A 136 8.38 -10.27 -16.04
CA SER A 136 9.24 -10.91 -17.02
C SER A 136 10.65 -11.10 -16.44
N PRO A 137 11.21 -12.32 -16.49
CA PRO A 137 12.61 -12.58 -16.13
C PRO A 137 13.61 -11.89 -17.08
N TYR A 138 13.15 -11.02 -17.98
CA TYR A 138 13.96 -10.34 -18.98
C TYR A 138 15.14 -9.56 -18.38
N PHE A 139 14.96 -8.85 -17.26
CA PHE A 139 16.09 -8.17 -16.62
C PHE A 139 17.12 -9.17 -16.07
N LEU A 140 16.67 -10.27 -15.47
CA LEU A 140 17.55 -11.36 -15.03
C LEU A 140 18.27 -11.99 -16.23
N TYR A 141 17.57 -12.23 -17.33
CA TYR A 141 18.11 -12.79 -18.57
C TYR A 141 19.15 -11.87 -19.21
N LEU A 142 18.88 -10.56 -19.28
CA LEU A 142 19.84 -9.56 -19.74
C LEU A 142 21.09 -9.55 -18.86
N ASN A 143 20.94 -9.52 -17.52
CA ASN A 143 22.09 -9.59 -16.63
C ASN A 143 22.90 -10.87 -16.87
N ILE A 144 22.24 -12.03 -17.03
CA ILE A 144 22.91 -13.31 -17.32
C ILE A 144 23.71 -13.23 -18.63
N ILE A 145 23.11 -12.75 -19.73
CA ILE A 145 23.79 -12.61 -21.03
C ILE A 145 25.01 -11.70 -20.90
N TYR A 146 24.84 -10.50 -20.35
CA TYR A 146 25.95 -9.55 -20.17
C TYR A 146 27.06 -10.12 -19.28
N SER A 147 26.73 -10.97 -18.30
CA SER A 147 27.73 -11.61 -17.44
C SER A 147 28.48 -12.76 -18.11
N LEU A 148 27.85 -13.49 -19.05
CA LEU A 148 28.49 -14.58 -19.79
C LEU A 148 29.53 -14.07 -20.80
N GLU A 149 29.29 -12.90 -21.41
CA GLU A 149 30.26 -12.24 -22.29
C GLU A 149 31.54 -11.76 -21.57
N LEU A 150 31.54 -11.74 -20.23
CA LEU A 150 32.57 -11.08 -19.41
C LEU A 150 33.32 -12.03 -18.45
N TYR A 151 33.09 -13.34 -18.59
CA TYR A 151 33.68 -14.41 -17.76
C TYR A 151 35.22 -14.44 -17.79
N CYS A 152 35.84 -13.90 -18.84
CA CYS A 152 37.31 -13.89 -19.05
C CYS A 152 38.00 -12.58 -18.61
N SER A 153 37.39 -11.79 -17.71
CA SER A 153 37.94 -10.49 -17.29
C SER A 153 38.59 -10.52 -15.90
N ASN A 154 39.55 -9.62 -15.65
CA ASN A 154 40.20 -9.42 -14.34
C ASN A 154 39.22 -9.01 -13.21
N LEU A 155 37.94 -8.82 -13.52
CA LEU A 155 36.89 -8.43 -12.57
C LEU A 155 35.98 -9.59 -12.15
N PHE A 156 36.34 -10.83 -12.44
CA PHE A 156 35.52 -12.02 -12.12
C PHE A 156 34.94 -11.99 -10.69
N TYR A 157 35.78 -11.74 -9.69
CA TYR A 157 35.34 -11.69 -8.28
C TYR A 157 34.34 -10.57 -7.99
N ILE A 158 34.49 -9.41 -8.64
CA ILE A 158 33.55 -8.28 -8.50
C ILE A 158 32.19 -8.64 -9.12
N TYR A 159 32.18 -9.33 -10.27
CA TYR A 159 30.96 -9.83 -10.87
C TYR A 159 30.28 -10.89 -10.00
N VAL A 160 31.04 -11.82 -9.42
CA VAL A 160 30.51 -12.81 -8.46
C VAL A 160 29.85 -12.11 -7.28
N LEU A 161 30.52 -11.11 -6.70
CA LEU A 161 29.98 -10.33 -5.59
C LEU A 161 28.72 -9.53 -5.99
N TYR A 162 28.72 -8.93 -7.18
CA TYR A 162 27.54 -8.27 -7.76
C TYR A 162 26.35 -9.23 -7.85
N TRP A 163 26.57 -10.44 -8.39
CA TRP A 163 25.52 -11.45 -8.48
C TRP A 163 25.01 -11.92 -7.13
N ILE A 164 25.91 -12.13 -6.16
CA ILE A 164 25.52 -12.50 -4.80
C ILE A 164 24.64 -11.42 -4.18
N THR A 165 25.02 -10.14 -4.27
CA THR A 165 24.21 -9.03 -3.73
C THR A 165 22.88 -8.86 -4.46
N PHE A 166 22.87 -9.01 -5.80
CA PHE A 166 21.65 -8.96 -6.60
C PHE A 166 20.66 -10.08 -6.20
N LEU A 167 21.11 -11.34 -6.17
CA LEU A 167 20.28 -12.47 -5.79
C LEU A 167 19.80 -12.35 -4.35
N TYR A 168 20.69 -11.94 -3.43
CA TYR A 168 20.31 -11.66 -2.05
C TYR A 168 19.17 -10.65 -1.98
N LEU A 169 19.28 -9.50 -2.65
CA LEU A 169 18.28 -8.44 -2.62
C LEU A 169 16.96 -8.83 -3.30
N MET A 170 17.04 -9.59 -4.40
CA MET A 170 15.86 -10.10 -5.11
C MET A 170 15.04 -11.05 -4.23
N PHE A 171 15.71 -11.95 -3.51
CA PHE A 171 15.06 -12.91 -2.63
C PHE A 171 14.89 -12.44 -1.18
N TYR A 172 15.43 -11.26 -0.83
CA TYR A 172 15.34 -10.71 0.52
C TYR A 172 13.88 -10.53 0.94
N LYS A 173 13.45 -11.28 1.95
CA LYS A 173 12.11 -11.15 2.51
C LYS A 173 12.08 -9.94 3.43
N ASN A 174 11.62 -8.82 2.90
CA ASN A 174 11.30 -7.65 3.72
C ASN A 174 10.31 -8.02 4.82
N ASP A 175 10.54 -7.48 6.01
CA ASP A 175 9.59 -7.54 7.12
C ASP A 175 8.23 -7.02 6.67
N ARG A 176 7.27 -7.94 6.65
CA ARG A 176 5.87 -7.58 6.55
C ARG A 176 5.44 -7.05 7.90
N VAL A 177 4.68 -5.96 7.92
CA VAL A 177 4.00 -5.54 9.15
C VAL A 177 3.08 -6.68 9.57
N ILE A 178 3.36 -7.28 10.73
CA ILE A 178 2.64 -8.44 11.26
C ILE A 178 1.16 -8.07 11.35
N ARG A 179 0.29 -8.90 10.75
CA ARG A 179 -1.16 -8.68 10.76
C ARG A 179 -1.66 -8.71 12.20
N GLN A 180 -1.92 -7.54 12.77
CA GLN A 180 -2.58 -7.41 14.06
C GLN A 180 -4.08 -7.72 13.92
N ASN A 181 -4.74 -7.95 15.05
CA ASN A 181 -6.20 -8.01 15.06
C ASN A 181 -6.74 -6.63 14.62
N CYS A 182 -7.24 -6.56 13.39
CA CYS A 182 -7.73 -5.33 12.77
C CYS A 182 -8.78 -4.62 13.65
N ARG A 183 -9.57 -5.37 14.43
CA ARG A 183 -10.58 -4.80 15.31
C ARG A 183 -9.93 -4.01 16.45
N GLU A 184 -9.07 -4.65 17.23
CA GLU A 184 -8.36 -4.03 18.36
C GLU A 184 -7.58 -2.80 17.90
N LEU A 185 -6.83 -2.94 16.80
CA LEU A 185 -6.04 -1.84 16.27
C LEU A 185 -6.88 -0.60 15.87
N ILE A 186 -7.98 -0.80 15.16
CA ILE A 186 -8.84 0.32 14.73
C ILE A 186 -9.48 0.99 15.95
N VAL A 187 -9.90 0.18 16.93
CA VAL A 187 -10.44 0.67 18.21
C VAL A 187 -9.40 1.54 18.91
N ASP A 188 -8.17 1.05 19.07
CA ASP A 188 -7.09 1.79 19.73
C ASP A 188 -6.76 3.10 19.01
N LEU A 189 -6.74 3.10 17.67
CA LEU A 189 -6.48 4.30 16.87
C LEU A 189 -7.61 5.34 16.99
N ILE A 190 -8.86 4.91 17.04
CA ILE A 190 -10.02 5.81 17.22
C ILE A 190 -10.03 6.38 18.64
N LEU A 191 -9.78 5.55 19.66
CA LEU A 191 -9.77 5.99 21.05
C LEU A 191 -8.61 6.95 21.36
N SER A 192 -7.45 6.75 20.73
CA SER A 192 -6.28 7.61 20.91
C SER A 192 -6.26 8.86 20.04
N ASP A 193 -7.30 9.12 19.24
CA ASP A 193 -7.35 10.20 18.22
C ASP A 193 -6.18 10.17 17.21
N LYS A 194 -5.50 9.02 17.09
CA LYS A 194 -4.38 8.83 16.16
C LYS A 194 -4.81 8.21 14.84
N TYR A 195 -6.11 7.96 14.68
CA TYR A 195 -6.64 7.52 13.40
C TYR A 195 -6.44 8.61 12.35
N ASN A 196 -5.57 8.34 11.39
CA ASN A 196 -5.53 9.07 10.14
C ASN A 196 -5.12 8.12 9.01
N LEU A 197 -5.27 8.59 7.78
CA LEU A 197 -4.93 7.83 6.59
C LEU A 197 -3.42 7.58 6.46
N ASP A 198 -2.60 8.20 7.32
CA ASP A 198 -1.15 8.05 7.37
C ASP A 198 -0.68 7.02 8.38
N THR A 199 -1.49 6.71 9.40
CA THR A 199 -1.21 5.74 10.46
C THR A 199 -1.90 4.41 10.24
N PHE A 200 -2.89 4.31 9.35
CA PHE A 200 -3.61 3.06 9.08
C PHE A 200 -3.74 2.71 7.59
N CYS A 201 -3.40 1.47 7.25
CA CYS A 201 -3.50 0.95 5.89
C CYS A 201 -4.76 0.09 5.80
N TYR A 202 -5.76 0.58 5.09
CA TYR A 202 -7.04 -0.12 4.90
C TYR A 202 -6.95 -1.36 4.01
N ILE A 203 -5.89 -1.51 3.20
CA ILE A 203 -5.67 -2.70 2.35
C ILE A 203 -5.14 -3.84 3.21
N CYS A 204 -4.05 -3.56 3.92
CA CYS A 204 -3.43 -4.53 4.81
C CYS A 204 -4.18 -4.66 6.14
N LYS A 205 -5.13 -3.74 6.42
CA LYS A 205 -5.88 -3.62 7.67
C LYS A 205 -4.96 -3.60 8.90
N ASN A 206 -3.93 -2.75 8.84
CA ASN A 206 -2.85 -2.71 9.81
C ASN A 206 -2.29 -1.30 9.98
N ILE A 207 -1.42 -1.08 10.96
CA ILE A 207 -0.66 0.16 11.10
C ILE A 207 0.07 0.42 9.79
N LYS A 208 -0.17 1.59 9.21
CA LYS A 208 0.45 2.04 7.97
C LYS A 208 1.87 2.45 8.28
N ASP A 209 2.80 1.62 7.83
CA ASP A 209 4.09 2.10 7.38
C ASP A 209 3.92 2.59 5.93
N ASN A 210 4.71 2.10 4.99
CA ASN A 210 4.65 2.50 3.59
C ASN A 210 4.14 1.32 2.75
N HIS A 211 2.84 1.31 2.45
CA HIS A 211 2.25 0.31 1.55
C HIS A 211 2.93 0.36 0.18
N CYS A 212 3.38 -0.79 -0.31
CA CYS A 212 3.86 -0.93 -1.68
C CYS A 212 2.74 -1.47 -2.54
N THR A 213 2.26 -0.65 -3.47
CA THR A 213 1.18 -0.98 -4.39
C THR A 213 1.53 -2.10 -5.38
N ILE A 214 2.82 -2.27 -5.66
CA ILE A 214 3.34 -3.29 -6.57
C ILE A 214 3.45 -4.64 -5.86
N CYS A 215 3.96 -4.64 -4.61
CA CYS A 215 4.06 -5.86 -3.80
C CYS A 215 2.78 -6.21 -3.02
N ASP A 216 1.77 -5.34 -3.06
CA ASP A 216 0.50 -5.40 -2.34
C ASP A 216 0.66 -5.71 -0.85
N ARG A 217 1.62 -5.04 -0.20
CA ARG A 217 1.95 -5.24 1.22
C ARG A 217 2.56 -3.98 1.85
N CYS A 218 2.28 -3.77 3.13
CA CYS A 218 3.00 -2.80 3.95
C CYS A 218 4.38 -3.33 4.32
N ILE A 219 5.38 -2.48 4.16
CA ILE A 219 6.78 -2.78 4.47
C ILE A 219 7.28 -1.71 5.42
N LYS A 220 7.85 -2.16 6.54
CA LYS A 220 8.36 -1.29 7.59
C LYS A 220 9.51 -0.42 7.06
N TYR A 221 9.41 0.89 7.24
CA TYR A 221 10.39 1.88 6.74
C TYR A 221 10.79 1.65 5.27
N ARG A 222 9.81 1.38 4.40
CA ARG A 222 10.05 1.27 2.96
C ARG A 222 10.53 2.60 2.40
N HIS A 223 11.64 2.59 1.66
CA HIS A 223 12.06 3.72 0.84
C HIS A 223 11.30 3.70 -0.50
N HIS A 224 11.55 2.68 -1.32
CA HIS A 224 10.93 2.56 -2.64
C HIS A 224 10.76 1.10 -3.04
N HIS A 225 10.00 0.87 -4.11
CA HIS A 225 10.00 -0.41 -4.81
C HIS A 225 11.01 -0.34 -5.95
N CYS A 226 12.02 -1.21 -5.94
CA CYS A 226 13.00 -1.27 -7.02
C CYS A 226 12.49 -2.25 -8.08
N ILE A 227 12.18 -1.72 -9.26
CA ILE A 227 11.72 -2.52 -10.41
C ILE A 227 12.78 -3.52 -10.88
N PHE A 228 14.07 -3.18 -10.77
CA PHE A 228 15.19 -4.03 -11.21
C PHE A 228 15.37 -5.25 -10.33
N LEU A 229 15.10 -5.11 -9.02
CA LEU A 229 15.15 -6.19 -8.05
C LEU A 229 13.80 -6.91 -7.93
N ASN A 230 12.74 -6.36 -8.54
CA ASN A 230 11.36 -6.76 -8.33
C ASN A 230 11.00 -6.91 -6.84
N ASN A 231 11.60 -6.05 -6.00
CA ASN A 231 11.49 -6.10 -4.55
C ASN A 231 11.60 -4.71 -3.96
N CYS A 232 11.10 -4.55 -2.74
CA CYS A 232 11.20 -3.28 -2.04
C CYS A 232 12.55 -3.11 -1.35
N VAL A 233 13.02 -1.87 -1.36
CA VAL A 233 14.15 -1.43 -0.57
C VAL A 233 13.60 -0.78 0.69
N SER A 234 14.04 -1.28 1.83
CA SER A 234 13.71 -0.79 3.17
C SER A 234 14.99 -0.51 3.93
N VAL A 235 14.89 0.14 5.08
CA VAL A 235 16.05 0.42 5.95
C VAL A 235 16.89 -0.85 6.24
N LYS A 236 16.26 -2.03 6.29
CA LYS A 236 16.94 -3.29 6.61
C LYS A 236 17.87 -3.81 5.51
N ASN A 237 17.54 -3.59 4.23
CA ASN A 237 18.37 -4.01 3.10
C ASN A 237 19.03 -2.83 2.37
N LEU A 238 18.89 -1.62 2.91
CA LEU A 238 19.40 -0.39 2.31
C LEU A 238 20.92 -0.42 2.13
N VAL A 239 21.67 -0.92 3.12
CA VAL A 239 23.13 -1.00 3.05
C VAL A 239 23.58 -1.93 1.91
N ILE A 240 22.96 -3.11 1.82
CA ILE A 240 23.28 -4.08 0.76
C ILE A 240 22.82 -3.55 -0.61
N PHE A 241 21.72 -2.79 -0.65
CA PHE A 241 21.28 -2.09 -1.86
C PHE A 241 22.32 -1.07 -2.33
N TYR A 242 22.91 -0.26 -1.43
CA TYR A 242 23.97 0.66 -1.82
C TYR A 242 25.22 -0.07 -2.32
N LEU A 243 25.62 -1.16 -1.68
CA LEU A 243 26.72 -2.00 -2.15
C LEU A 243 26.45 -2.52 -3.58
N TYR A 244 25.23 -3.01 -3.84
CA TYR A 244 24.80 -3.43 -5.17
C TYR A 244 24.94 -2.31 -6.21
N ILE A 245 24.51 -1.09 -5.90
CA ILE A 245 24.64 0.07 -6.80
C ILE A 245 26.11 0.42 -7.05
N ILE A 246 26.97 0.40 -6.03
CA ILE A 246 28.40 0.69 -6.19
C ILE A 246 29.07 -0.35 -7.08
N LEU A 247 28.81 -1.65 -6.85
CA LEU A 247 29.34 -2.73 -7.68
C LEU A 247 28.88 -2.60 -9.14
N TYR A 248 27.62 -2.25 -9.35
CA TYR A 248 27.07 -1.99 -10.68
C TYR A 248 27.79 -0.82 -11.38
N LEU A 249 28.04 0.28 -10.67
CA LEU A 249 28.76 1.44 -11.22
C LEU A 249 30.21 1.12 -11.59
N ILE A 250 30.92 0.33 -10.77
CA ILE A 250 32.28 -0.12 -11.07
C ILE A 250 32.29 -0.97 -12.34
N ILE A 251 31.37 -1.93 -12.45
CA ILE A 251 31.20 -2.79 -13.63
C ILE A 251 30.91 -1.95 -14.88
N LEU A 252 29.96 -1.01 -14.80
CA LEU A 252 29.61 -0.13 -15.91
C LEU A 252 30.81 0.71 -16.36
N THR A 253 31.53 1.29 -15.41
CA THR A 253 32.69 2.16 -15.69
C THR A 253 33.79 1.36 -16.38
N TYR A 254 34.12 0.16 -15.89
CA TYR A 254 35.10 -0.71 -16.53
C TYR A 254 34.69 -1.09 -17.95
N ASN A 255 33.42 -1.48 -18.15
CA ASN A 255 32.92 -1.86 -19.47
C ASN A 255 32.95 -0.69 -20.45
N PHE A 256 32.68 0.53 -19.98
CA PHE A 256 32.78 1.74 -20.78
C PHE A 256 34.22 1.97 -21.27
N PHE A 257 35.21 1.94 -20.38
CA PHE A 257 36.63 2.10 -20.76
C PHE A 257 37.13 0.97 -21.65
N LYS A 258 36.85 -0.30 -21.30
CA LYS A 258 37.24 -1.44 -22.14
C LYS A 258 36.68 -1.32 -23.56
N ARG A 259 35.42 -0.88 -23.69
CA ARG A 259 34.80 -0.68 -25.00
C ARG A 259 35.45 0.47 -25.76
N HIS A 260 35.82 1.55 -25.08
CA HIS A 260 36.57 2.66 -25.68
C HIS A 260 37.94 2.19 -26.19
N ASP A 261 38.70 1.45 -25.38
CA ASP A 261 40.01 0.90 -25.76
C ASP A 261 39.92 -0.02 -26.99
N ILE A 262 38.89 -0.87 -27.07
CA ILE A 262 38.66 -1.76 -28.23
C ILE A 262 38.37 -0.93 -29.50
N ILE A 263 37.58 0.14 -29.36
CA ILE A 263 37.25 1.05 -30.48
C ILE A 263 38.51 1.80 -30.93
N GLU A 264 39.30 2.35 -30.00
CA GLU A 264 40.53 3.09 -30.30
C GLU A 264 41.61 2.20 -30.92
N LYS A 265 41.71 0.92 -30.52
CA LYS A 265 42.67 -0.04 -31.08
C LYS A 265 42.26 -0.58 -32.46
N GLY A 266 41.11 -0.18 -33.02
CA GLY A 266 40.66 -0.60 -34.35
C GLY A 266 40.27 -2.07 -34.48
N GLU A 267 40.19 -2.81 -33.36
CA GLU A 267 39.87 -4.25 -33.36
C GLU A 267 38.39 -4.53 -33.71
N CYS A 268 37.54 -3.49 -33.75
CA CYS A 268 36.16 -3.59 -34.24
C CYS A 268 36.07 -4.08 -35.69
N GLY A 269 37.09 -3.82 -36.52
CA GLY A 269 37.12 -4.31 -37.91
C GLY A 269 37.17 -5.83 -37.99
N LEU A 270 38.00 -6.49 -37.17
CA LEU A 270 38.12 -7.95 -37.15
C LEU A 270 36.87 -8.62 -36.56
N ILE A 271 36.29 -8.06 -35.49
CA ILE A 271 35.08 -8.62 -34.88
C ILE A 271 33.87 -8.46 -35.81
N ALA A 272 33.75 -7.32 -36.50
CA ALA A 272 32.73 -7.13 -37.52
C ALA A 272 32.94 -8.07 -38.74
N LEU A 273 34.19 -8.31 -39.16
CA LEU A 273 34.52 -9.27 -40.22
C LEU A 273 34.17 -10.71 -39.82
N ILE A 274 34.48 -11.12 -38.58
CA ILE A 274 34.19 -12.47 -38.06
C ILE A 274 32.69 -12.69 -37.92
N ILE A 275 31.92 -11.66 -37.54
CA ILE A 275 30.46 -11.72 -37.48
C ILE A 275 29.84 -11.72 -38.90
N LEU A 276 30.43 -10.99 -39.85
CA LEU A 276 29.98 -10.96 -41.25
C LEU A 276 30.38 -12.20 -42.06
N LEU A 277 31.45 -12.91 -41.67
CA LEU A 277 31.94 -14.11 -42.37
C LEU A 277 31.41 -15.43 -41.79
N ASN A 278 30.70 -15.41 -40.65
CA ASN A 278 30.04 -16.57 -40.04
C ASN A 278 28.49 -16.52 -40.16
N ILE A 279 27.97 -15.78 -41.15
CA ILE A 279 26.59 -15.86 -41.68
C ILE A 279 26.73 -16.16 -43.16
#